data_AF-A0A096MBG0-F1
#
_entry.id   AF-A0A096MBG0-F1
#
_cell.length_a   1.000
_cell.length_b   1.000
_cell.length_c   1.000
_cell.angle_alpha   90.00
_cell.angle_beta   90.00
_cell.angle_gamma   90.00
#
_symmetry.space_group_name_H-M   'P 1'
#
loop_
_entity.id
_entity.type
_entity.pdbx_description
1 polymer ?
#
loop_
_entity_poly.entity_id
_entity_poly.type
_entity_poly.pdbx_seq_one_letter_code
_entity_poly.pdbx_strand_id
1 'polypeptide(L)'
;VEVELPDPESDQNTMTTSSPSRSDITADITCKRPDFISLEPQGFCLLGGGARCAGGRGLFHLLKALRSTVLPAHWVAVMAAGPELQLLQCCRLSSMRDAIVHVQSDRSFQVSVRSRLLPNGHRLYRECAHRVAHLSQLVSLLLHLERLAVCRGCRVQAASRRLPLRSADCHLLVAPPFHTCLPCLLEEEEEEEEGEDED
;
A
#
# COMPACT_ATOMS: atom_id res chain seq x y z
N VAL A 1 -25.56 -77.39 -3.45
CA VAL A 1 -26.36 -78.45 -4.11
C VAL A 1 -27.79 -77.97 -4.00
N GLU A 2 -28.45 -77.38 -4.98
CA GLU A 2 -28.53 -77.54 -6.44
C GLU A 2 -29.27 -76.29 -7.00
N VAL A 3 -28.80 -75.63 -8.08
CA VAL A 3 -29.40 -75.49 -9.46
C VAL A 3 -30.88 -75.07 -9.52
N GLU A 4 -31.43 -74.22 -10.39
CA GLU A 4 -31.08 -73.66 -11.71
C GLU A 4 -32.02 -72.46 -12.07
N LEU A 5 -31.71 -71.77 -13.18
CA LEU A 5 -32.24 -70.58 -13.90
C LEU A 5 -33.76 -70.61 -14.30
N PRO A 6 -34.42 -69.57 -14.92
CA PRO A 6 -33.91 -68.58 -15.90
C PRO A 6 -34.51 -67.12 -15.93
N ASP A 7 -33.88 -66.27 -16.76
CA ASP A 7 -34.37 -64.97 -17.26
C ASP A 7 -35.62 -65.10 -18.16
N PRO A 8 -36.39 -64.01 -18.39
CA PRO A 8 -36.22 -63.30 -19.67
C PRO A 8 -36.33 -61.76 -19.63
N GLU A 9 -35.54 -61.16 -20.52
CA GLU A 9 -35.64 -59.91 -21.27
C GLU A 9 -36.93 -59.07 -21.16
N SER A 10 -36.78 -57.74 -21.01
CA SER A 10 -37.49 -56.76 -21.84
C SER A 10 -36.81 -55.38 -21.81
N ASP A 11 -36.15 -55.09 -22.93
CA ASP A 11 -36.14 -53.84 -23.69
C ASP A 11 -35.75 -52.49 -23.04
N GLN A 12 -34.51 -52.09 -23.36
CA GLN A 12 -34.17 -50.86 -24.08
C GLN A 12 -35.11 -49.65 -23.91
N ASN A 13 -34.60 -48.59 -23.29
CA ASN A 13 -34.65 -47.25 -23.90
C ASN A 13 -33.52 -46.35 -23.39
N THR A 14 -32.59 -46.12 -24.32
CA THR A 14 -31.56 -45.09 -24.37
C THR A 14 -32.17 -43.70 -24.17
N MET A 15 -31.66 -42.88 -23.25
CA MET A 15 -31.34 -41.47 -23.53
C MET A 15 -30.23 -40.97 -22.59
N THR A 16 -29.22 -40.44 -23.25
CA THR A 16 -27.92 -39.94 -22.84
C THR A 16 -27.98 -38.88 -21.75
N THR A 17 -27.15 -39.05 -20.73
CA THR A 17 -26.72 -38.00 -19.81
C THR A 17 -25.92 -36.94 -20.56
N SER A 18 -26.29 -35.67 -20.41
CA SER A 18 -25.50 -34.52 -20.89
C SER A 18 -25.39 -33.51 -19.75
N SER A 19 -24.36 -33.67 -18.94
CA SER A 19 -23.93 -32.68 -17.95
C SER A 19 -23.10 -31.58 -18.65
N PRO A 20 -23.21 -30.31 -18.24
CA PRO A 20 -22.57 -29.20 -18.94
C PRO A 20 -21.05 -29.25 -18.79
N SER A 21 -20.37 -28.98 -19.90
CA SER A 21 -18.93 -28.93 -20.08
C SER A 21 -18.27 -27.87 -19.16
N ARG A 22 -17.29 -28.31 -18.36
CA ARG A 22 -16.31 -27.42 -17.73
C ARG A 22 -15.41 -26.91 -18.84
N SER A 23 -15.57 -25.65 -19.21
CA SER A 23 -14.61 -24.96 -20.08
C SER A 23 -13.36 -24.65 -19.26
N ASP A 24 -12.31 -25.43 -19.48
CA ASP A 24 -10.96 -25.10 -19.06
C ASP A 24 -10.48 -23.89 -19.88
N ILE A 25 -10.48 -22.71 -19.26
CA ILE A 25 -9.80 -21.53 -19.80
C ILE A 25 -8.36 -21.59 -19.29
N THR A 26 -7.50 -22.30 -20.02
CA THR A 26 -6.05 -22.14 -19.95
C THR A 26 -5.68 -20.82 -20.62
N ALA A 27 -5.82 -19.71 -19.89
CA ALA A 27 -5.15 -18.49 -20.28
C ALA A 27 -3.68 -18.60 -19.87
N ASP A 28 -2.81 -18.87 -20.84
CA ASP A 28 -1.37 -18.71 -20.74
C ASP A 28 -1.06 -17.23 -20.41
N ILE A 29 -1.07 -16.90 -19.12
CA ILE A 29 -0.59 -15.62 -18.63
C ILE A 29 0.93 -15.69 -18.67
N THR A 30 1.48 -15.39 -19.85
CA THR A 30 2.90 -15.05 -19.96
C THR A 30 3.13 -13.73 -19.21
N CYS A 31 3.43 -13.83 -17.91
CA CYS A 31 3.92 -12.73 -17.10
C CYS A 31 5.28 -12.28 -17.65
N LYS A 32 5.26 -11.41 -18.67
CA LYS A 32 6.46 -10.71 -19.10
C LYS A 32 6.95 -9.88 -17.92
N ARG A 33 8.21 -10.12 -17.52
CA ARG A 33 8.91 -9.33 -16.51
C ARG A 33 8.83 -7.85 -16.95
N PRO A 34 8.26 -6.94 -16.13
CA PRO A 34 8.10 -5.57 -16.56
C PRO A 34 9.48 -4.97 -16.82
N ASP A 35 9.66 -4.42 -18.01
CA ASP A 35 10.86 -3.72 -18.42
C ASP A 35 11.15 -2.61 -17.40
N PHE A 36 12.42 -2.43 -17.03
CA PHE A 36 12.84 -1.35 -16.15
C PHE A 36 12.48 -0.01 -16.81
N ILE A 37 11.34 0.58 -16.44
CA ILE A 37 10.96 1.90 -16.92
C ILE A 37 11.88 2.90 -16.22
N SER A 38 13.00 3.20 -16.88
CA SER A 38 13.89 4.28 -16.49
C SER A 38 13.17 5.60 -16.71
N LEU A 39 13.05 6.41 -15.67
CA LEU A 39 12.38 7.71 -15.76
C LEU A 39 13.37 8.81 -16.19
N GLU A 40 14.52 8.52 -16.81
CA GLU A 40 15.57 9.52 -17.10
C GLU A 40 15.05 10.83 -17.75
N PRO A 41 15.65 12.01 -17.45
CA PRO A 41 15.10 13.32 -17.83
C PRO A 41 15.26 13.69 -19.31
N GLN A 42 15.77 12.80 -20.16
CA GLN A 42 16.22 13.17 -21.50
C GLN A 42 15.13 12.95 -22.55
N GLY A 43 14.41 14.03 -22.85
CA GLY A 43 13.60 14.13 -24.05
C GLY A 43 12.62 15.29 -24.00
N PHE A 44 12.68 16.13 -25.04
CA PHE A 44 11.63 17.08 -25.46
C PHE A 44 11.70 18.50 -24.85
N CYS A 45 12.71 19.25 -25.31
CA CYS A 45 12.49 20.65 -25.66
C CYS A 45 11.79 20.71 -27.02
N LEU A 46 10.52 21.13 -27.06
CA LEU A 46 9.92 21.71 -28.26
C LEU A 46 9.31 23.05 -27.89
N LEU A 47 9.70 24.05 -28.69
CA LEU A 47 9.38 25.47 -28.54
C LEU A 47 7.87 25.71 -28.42
N GLY A 48 7.50 26.59 -27.48
CA GLY A 48 6.15 27.12 -27.33
C GLY A 48 5.95 27.68 -25.92
N GLY A 49 5.89 29.00 -25.79
CA GLY A 49 5.89 29.73 -24.53
C GLY A 49 4.82 29.29 -23.52
N GLY A 50 5.21 29.22 -22.24
CA GLY A 50 4.32 28.92 -21.11
C GLY A 50 5.06 28.22 -19.97
N ALA A 51 5.80 29.00 -19.16
CA ALA A 51 6.61 28.52 -18.04
C ALA A 51 5.78 28.07 -16.80
N ARG A 52 4.75 27.24 -16.99
CA ARG A 52 3.95 26.66 -15.90
C ARG A 52 3.71 25.14 -15.98
N CYS A 53 4.13 24.47 -17.05
CA CYS A 53 3.73 23.07 -17.31
C CYS A 53 4.88 22.05 -17.40
N ALA A 54 6.14 22.46 -17.20
CA ALA A 54 7.28 21.55 -17.36
C ALA A 54 7.33 20.45 -16.28
N GLY A 55 7.08 20.80 -15.01
CA GLY A 55 7.07 19.84 -13.90
C GLY A 55 5.88 18.87 -13.92
N GLY A 56 4.71 19.32 -14.37
CA GLY A 56 3.50 18.50 -14.42
C GLY A 56 3.53 17.37 -15.45
N ARG A 57 4.25 17.56 -16.58
CA ARG A 57 4.38 16.52 -17.61
C ARG A 57 5.12 15.28 -17.10
N GLY A 58 6.15 15.46 -16.28
CA GLY A 58 6.89 14.35 -15.69
C GLY A 58 6.03 13.52 -14.75
N LEU A 59 5.26 14.17 -13.88
CA LEU A 59 4.32 13.49 -12.98
C LEU A 59 3.18 12.79 -13.71
N PHE A 60 2.68 13.36 -14.80
CA PHE A 60 1.65 12.72 -15.61
C PHE A 60 2.17 11.44 -16.29
N HIS A 61 3.41 11.45 -16.79
CA HIS A 61 4.05 10.24 -17.31
C HIS A 61 4.24 9.18 -16.22
N LEU A 62 4.68 9.58 -15.03
CA LEU A 62 4.79 8.69 -13.88
C LEU A 62 3.43 8.09 -13.49
N LEU A 63 2.37 8.91 -13.45
CA LEU A 63 1.00 8.46 -13.20
C LEU A 63 0.57 7.40 -14.22
N LYS A 64 0.84 7.64 -15.51
CA LYS A 64 0.49 6.68 -16.57
C LYS A 64 1.23 5.35 -16.37
N ALA A 65 2.52 5.40 -16.05
CA ALA A 65 3.32 4.20 -15.75
C ALA A 65 2.82 3.45 -14.50
N LEU A 66 2.44 4.19 -13.45
CA LEU A 66 1.88 3.61 -12.23
C LEU A 66 0.53 2.92 -12.50
N ARG A 67 -0.32 3.52 -13.34
CA ARG A 67 -1.62 2.93 -13.72
C ARG A 67 -1.51 1.71 -14.62
N SER A 68 -0.43 1.59 -15.39
CA SER A 68 -0.14 0.37 -16.16
C SER A 68 0.55 -0.72 -15.33
N THR A 69 0.86 -0.45 -14.06
CA THR A 69 1.58 -1.38 -13.18
C THR A 69 0.65 -1.85 -12.08
N VAL A 70 0.72 -3.14 -11.74
CA VAL A 70 0.04 -3.66 -10.56
C VAL A 70 0.85 -3.24 -9.33
N LEU A 71 0.36 -2.23 -8.61
CA LEU A 71 0.97 -1.78 -7.38
C LEU A 71 0.70 -2.78 -6.25
N PRO A 72 1.64 -2.96 -5.32
CA PRO A 72 1.45 -3.84 -4.17
C PRO A 72 0.27 -3.37 -3.32
N ALA A 73 -0.30 -4.29 -2.53
CA ALA A 73 -1.22 -4.01 -1.44
C ALA A 73 -2.42 -3.08 -1.72
N HIS A 74 -2.83 -2.89 -2.98
CA HIS A 74 -3.94 -1.99 -3.39
C HIS A 74 -3.65 -0.49 -3.26
N TRP A 75 -2.38 -0.10 -3.44
CA TRP A 75 -2.03 1.31 -3.63
C TRP A 75 -2.53 1.82 -4.99
N VAL A 76 -3.08 3.03 -5.02
CA VAL A 76 -3.61 3.69 -6.23
C VAL A 76 -2.99 5.06 -6.40
N ALA A 77 -2.54 5.36 -7.62
CA ALA A 77 -1.95 6.64 -7.97
C ALA A 77 -3.00 7.63 -8.50
N VAL A 78 -3.01 8.85 -7.94
CA VAL A 78 -3.87 9.96 -8.34
C VAL A 78 -3.06 11.25 -8.46
N MET A 79 -3.55 12.21 -9.25
CA MET A 79 -3.00 13.57 -9.24
C MET A 79 -3.70 14.38 -8.15
N ALA A 80 -2.92 15.04 -7.30
CA ALA A 80 -3.47 15.96 -6.32
C ALA A 80 -3.85 17.30 -6.97
N ALA A 81 -4.52 18.17 -6.21
CA ALA A 81 -4.74 19.56 -6.59
C ALA A 81 -3.43 20.36 -6.51
N GLY A 82 -2.54 20.16 -7.48
CA GLY A 82 -1.20 20.77 -7.52
C GLY A 82 -0.21 19.99 -8.39
N PRO A 83 1.07 20.42 -8.45
CA PRO A 83 2.14 19.70 -9.14
C PRO A 83 2.64 18.51 -8.32
N GLU A 84 1.73 17.65 -7.86
CA GLU A 84 2.00 16.55 -6.96
C GLU A 84 1.18 15.31 -7.35
N LEU A 85 1.82 14.15 -7.28
CA LEU A 85 1.21 12.84 -7.44
C LEU A 85 1.07 12.18 -6.07
N GLN A 86 -0.10 11.62 -5.78
CA GLN A 86 -0.38 10.92 -4.52
C GLN A 86 -0.60 9.43 -4.77
N LEU A 87 0.00 8.60 -3.92
CA LEU A 87 -0.34 7.19 -3.81
C LEU A 87 -1.18 7.01 -2.56
N LEU A 88 -2.37 6.44 -2.73
CA LEU A 88 -3.36 6.21 -1.69
C LEU A 88 -3.52 4.71 -1.44
N GLN A 89 -3.56 4.31 -0.18
CA GLN A 89 -3.82 2.93 0.19
C GLN A 89 -5.33 2.67 0.25
N CYS A 90 -5.86 1.87 -0.67
CA CYS A 90 -7.30 1.57 -0.74
C CYS A 90 -7.72 0.33 0.07
N CYS A 91 -6.78 -0.47 0.57
CA CYS A 91 -7.09 -1.64 1.37
C CYS A 91 -7.47 -1.27 2.81
N ARG A 92 -8.73 -1.53 3.21
CA ARG A 92 -9.23 -1.25 4.57
C ARG A 92 -8.54 -2.05 5.67
N LEU A 93 -7.96 -3.20 5.33
CA LEU A 93 -7.26 -4.09 6.25
C LEU A 93 -5.76 -3.77 6.38
N SER A 94 -5.21 -2.90 5.51
CA SER A 94 -3.80 -2.51 5.61
C SER A 94 -3.58 -1.61 6.83
N SER A 95 -2.44 -1.81 7.51
CA SER A 95 -1.95 -0.89 8.54
C SER A 95 -1.69 0.51 7.99
N MET A 96 -1.44 0.61 6.69
CA MET A 96 -1.14 1.85 5.96
C MET A 96 -2.36 2.50 5.33
N ARG A 97 -3.59 2.08 5.67
CA ARG A 97 -4.83 2.66 5.09
C ARG A 97 -4.95 4.19 5.22
N ASP A 98 -4.35 4.76 6.26
CA ASP A 98 -4.38 6.20 6.53
C ASP A 98 -3.12 6.92 6.00
N ALA A 99 -2.28 6.21 5.24
CA ALA A 99 -1.02 6.70 4.71
C ALA A 99 -1.18 7.19 3.27
N ILE A 100 -0.48 8.28 2.96
CA ILE A 100 -0.41 8.88 1.63
C ILE A 100 1.08 9.09 1.31
N VAL A 101 1.51 8.62 0.15
CA VAL A 101 2.83 8.96 -0.39
C VAL A 101 2.67 10.09 -1.38
N HIS A 102 3.31 11.22 -1.08
CA HIS A 102 3.32 12.42 -1.90
C HIS A 102 4.58 12.41 -2.75
N VAL A 103 4.45 12.48 -4.06
CA VAL A 103 5.55 12.52 -5.01
C VAL A 103 5.55 13.87 -5.70
N GLN A 104 6.61 14.63 -5.46
CA GLN A 104 6.76 15.99 -5.96
C GLN A 104 7.33 16.02 -7.38
N SER A 105 7.20 17.16 -8.05
CA SER A 105 7.67 17.34 -9.43
C SER A 105 9.20 17.18 -9.62
N ASP A 106 9.98 17.38 -8.56
CA ASP A 106 11.43 17.12 -8.51
C ASP A 106 11.78 15.63 -8.24
N ARG A 107 10.73 14.79 -8.16
CA ARG A 107 10.75 13.36 -7.84
C ARG A 107 11.15 13.04 -6.42
N SER A 108 11.22 14.02 -5.53
CA SER A 108 11.26 13.73 -4.10
C SER A 108 9.95 13.11 -3.66
N PHE A 109 9.98 12.29 -2.62
CA PHE A 109 8.75 11.81 -1.99
C PHE A 109 8.72 12.10 -0.51
N GLN A 110 7.51 12.32 -0.01
CA GLN A 110 7.19 12.44 1.41
C GLN A 110 6.06 11.48 1.75
N VAL A 111 5.96 11.09 3.01
CA VAL A 111 4.92 10.19 3.48
C VAL A 111 4.18 10.91 4.58
N SER A 112 2.86 10.91 4.51
CA SER A 112 2.01 11.38 5.60
C SER A 112 1.13 10.25 6.08
N VAL A 113 0.87 10.21 7.39
CA VAL A 113 -0.06 9.26 8.01
C VAL A 113 -1.03 10.04 8.86
N ARG A 114 -2.34 9.89 8.64
CA ARG A 114 -3.40 10.64 9.36
C ARG A 114 -3.15 12.15 9.35
N SER A 115 -2.82 12.69 8.19
CA SER A 115 -2.54 14.12 7.96
C SER A 115 -1.31 14.68 8.69
N ARG A 116 -0.42 13.83 9.23
CA ARG A 116 0.89 14.24 9.77
C ARG A 116 2.01 13.74 8.87
N LEU A 117 2.94 14.63 8.53
CA LEU A 117 4.12 14.27 7.74
C LEU A 117 5.10 13.47 8.59
N LEU A 118 5.66 12.42 7.98
CA LEU A 118 6.70 11.61 8.58
C LEU A 118 7.98 12.45 8.75
N PRO A 119 8.63 12.43 9.93
CA PRO A 119 9.85 13.21 10.14
C PRO A 119 10.94 12.84 9.12
N ASN A 120 11.67 13.84 8.62
CA ASN A 120 12.73 13.64 7.61
C ASN A 120 13.85 12.69 8.11
N GLY A 121 14.06 12.61 9.42
CA GLY A 121 15.02 11.69 10.05
C GLY A 121 14.56 10.24 10.16
N HIS A 122 13.33 9.92 9.71
CA HIS A 122 12.76 8.59 9.87
C HIS A 122 13.53 7.54 9.06
N ARG A 123 13.69 6.33 9.63
CA ARG A 123 14.44 5.21 9.04
C ARG A 123 14.00 4.88 7.62
N LEU A 124 12.71 5.01 7.31
CA LEU A 124 12.14 4.87 5.97
C LEU A 124 12.95 5.62 4.90
N TYR A 125 13.32 6.88 5.17
CA TYR A 125 14.05 7.73 4.21
C TYR A 125 15.55 7.41 4.12
N ARG A 126 16.10 6.71 5.12
CA ARG A 126 17.46 6.19 5.07
C ARG A 126 17.55 4.92 4.23
N GLU A 127 16.49 4.11 4.24
CA GLU A 127 16.44 2.84 3.53
C GLU A 127 15.89 2.97 2.11
N CYS A 128 14.95 3.90 1.91
CA CYS A 128 14.42 4.25 0.61
C CYS A 128 15.07 5.56 0.15
N ALA A 129 15.69 5.57 -1.04
CA ALA A 129 16.29 6.78 -1.59
C ALA A 129 15.25 7.90 -1.68
N HIS A 130 15.49 9.05 -1.04
CA HIS A 130 14.58 10.23 -0.98
C HIS A 130 14.08 10.76 -2.33
N ARG A 131 14.66 10.31 -3.46
CA ARG A 131 14.27 10.67 -4.82
C ARG A 131 13.98 9.42 -5.66
N VAL A 132 12.87 9.46 -6.37
CA VAL A 132 12.43 8.42 -7.30
C VAL A 132 13.08 8.63 -8.66
N ALA A 133 14.10 7.84 -8.96
CA ALA A 133 14.67 7.70 -10.29
C ALA A 133 13.97 6.62 -11.12
N HIS A 134 13.46 5.57 -10.47
CA HIS A 134 12.83 4.42 -11.13
C HIS A 134 11.52 4.03 -10.46
N LEU A 135 10.59 3.51 -11.27
CA LEU A 135 9.32 2.98 -10.77
C LEU A 135 9.50 1.88 -9.70
N SER A 136 10.55 1.06 -9.85
CA SER A 136 10.90 0.02 -8.87
C SER A 136 11.14 0.57 -7.46
N GLN A 137 11.69 1.79 -7.34
CA GLN A 137 11.91 2.41 -6.03
C GLN A 137 10.59 2.77 -5.34
N LEU A 138 9.58 3.21 -6.10
CA LEU A 138 8.23 3.41 -5.56
C LEU A 138 7.62 2.09 -5.13
N VAL A 139 7.73 1.04 -5.94
CA VAL A 139 7.23 -0.29 -5.56
C VAL A 139 7.91 -0.79 -4.29
N SER A 140 9.23 -0.64 -4.17
CA SER A 140 9.99 -0.98 -2.96
C SER A 140 9.56 -0.16 -1.75
N LEU A 141 9.33 1.15 -1.91
CA LEU A 141 8.81 2.03 -0.86
C LEU A 141 7.44 1.54 -0.36
N LEU A 142 6.51 1.24 -1.27
CA LEU A 142 5.18 0.76 -0.92
C LEU A 142 5.24 -0.57 -0.17
N LEU A 143 6.06 -1.52 -0.64
CA LEU A 143 6.29 -2.79 0.06
C LEU A 143 6.92 -2.58 1.44
N HIS A 144 7.80 -1.59 1.60
CA HIS A 144 8.42 -1.27 2.88
C HIS A 144 7.38 -0.68 3.85
N LEU A 145 6.53 0.24 3.38
CA LEU A 145 5.45 0.82 4.18
C LEU A 145 4.51 -0.25 4.71
N GLU A 146 4.12 -1.23 3.90
CA GLU A 146 3.25 -2.34 4.35
C GLU A 146 3.85 -3.22 5.45
N ARG A 147 5.17 -3.17 5.67
CA ARG A 147 5.83 -3.89 6.76
C ARG A 147 5.85 -3.09 8.07
N LEU A 148 5.49 -1.82 8.02
CA LEU A 148 5.46 -0.95 9.18
C LEU A 148 4.06 -0.96 9.83
N ALA A 149 4.00 -0.47 11.05
CA ALA A 149 2.77 -0.22 11.77
C ALA A 149 2.67 1.25 12.15
N VAL A 150 1.44 1.76 12.20
CA VAL A 150 1.17 3.11 12.69
C VAL A 150 1.26 3.09 14.22
N CYS A 151 2.07 3.99 14.79
CA CYS A 151 2.24 4.12 16.24
C CYS A 151 0.89 4.28 16.95
N ARG A 152 0.67 3.64 18.09
CA ARG A 152 -0.59 3.77 18.83
C ARG A 152 -0.67 5.09 19.60
N GLY A 153 0.46 5.71 19.88
CA GLY A 153 0.55 6.87 20.79
C GLY A 153 0.55 6.44 22.25
N CYS A 154 0.56 7.43 23.14
CA CYS A 154 0.36 7.26 24.57
C CYS A 154 -1.13 7.16 24.92
N ARG A 155 -1.49 6.37 25.93
CA ARG A 155 -2.85 6.22 26.46
C ARG A 155 -2.99 6.94 27.80
N VAL A 156 -3.12 8.26 27.74
CA VAL A 156 -3.42 9.08 28.91
C VAL A 156 -4.78 8.72 29.49
N GLN A 157 -4.83 8.42 30.79
CA GLN A 157 -6.06 8.13 31.51
C GLN A 157 -6.75 9.43 31.95
N ALA A 158 -7.17 10.27 30.99
CA ALA A 158 -7.95 11.46 31.31
C ALA A 158 -9.39 11.07 31.68
N ALA A 159 -9.65 10.90 32.99
CA ALA A 159 -10.88 10.86 33.81
C ALA A 159 -12.21 10.25 33.28
N SER A 160 -12.37 9.96 31.99
CA SER A 160 -13.55 9.31 31.40
C SER A 160 -13.35 8.84 29.94
N ARG A 161 -12.25 9.19 29.24
CA ARG A 161 -11.97 8.71 27.87
C ARG A 161 -10.49 8.48 27.61
N ARG A 162 -10.15 7.24 27.26
CA ARG A 162 -8.83 6.87 26.71
C ARG A 162 -8.71 7.34 25.26
N LEU A 163 -8.31 8.59 25.05
CA LEU A 163 -7.93 9.09 23.74
C LEU A 163 -6.44 8.84 23.54
N PRO A 164 -6.02 8.25 22.41
CA PRO A 164 -4.61 8.13 22.10
C PRO A 164 -4.04 9.54 21.86
N LEU A 165 -3.23 10.03 22.80
CA LEU A 165 -2.37 11.17 22.55
C LEU A 165 -1.09 10.69 21.88
N ARG A 166 -0.36 11.62 21.28
CA ARG A 166 0.94 11.33 20.70
C ARG A 166 1.88 12.44 21.12
N SER A 167 3.03 12.02 21.60
CA SER A 167 4.20 12.86 21.74
C SER A 167 4.41 13.82 20.59
N ALA A 168 4.90 15.01 20.92
CA ALA A 168 5.40 15.97 19.94
C ALA A 168 6.45 15.32 19.03
N ASP A 169 7.27 14.42 19.58
CA ASP A 169 8.35 13.72 18.88
C ASP A 169 7.97 12.31 18.40
N CYS A 170 6.66 12.03 18.28
CA CYS A 170 6.18 10.73 17.80
C CYS A 170 6.74 10.37 16.42
N HIS A 171 7.31 9.16 16.30
CA HIS A 171 7.88 8.68 15.03
C HIS A 171 6.83 8.35 13.96
N LEU A 172 5.54 8.37 14.31
CA LEU A 172 4.35 8.02 13.50
C LEU A 172 4.27 6.58 13.00
N LEU A 173 5.37 6.04 12.47
CA LEU A 173 5.54 4.69 11.98
C LEU A 173 6.56 3.95 12.84
N VAL A 174 6.30 2.68 13.11
CA VAL A 174 7.17 1.79 13.89
C VAL A 174 7.32 0.46 13.18
N ALA A 175 8.47 -0.17 13.35
CA ALA A 175 8.70 -1.52 12.86
C ALA A 175 8.10 -2.54 13.85
N PRO A 176 7.40 -3.58 13.38
CA PRO A 176 7.00 -4.71 14.23
C PRO A 176 8.22 -5.35 14.93
N PRO A 177 8.03 -5.93 16.14
CA PRO A 177 6.77 -6.14 16.85
C PRO A 177 6.28 -4.90 17.63
N PHE A 178 6.96 -3.77 17.55
CA PHE A 178 6.59 -2.58 18.30
C PHE A 178 5.27 -1.97 17.78
N HIS A 179 4.45 -1.49 18.71
CA HIS A 179 3.18 -0.82 18.41
C HIS A 179 3.19 0.66 18.82
N THR A 180 4.10 1.06 19.70
CA THR A 180 4.29 2.42 20.20
C THR A 180 5.77 2.76 20.06
N CYS A 181 6.09 4.02 19.73
CA CYS A 181 7.47 4.47 19.63
C CYS A 181 7.98 4.95 20.99
N LEU A 182 9.30 4.94 21.21
CA LEU A 182 9.92 5.34 22.48
C LEU A 182 9.43 6.69 23.04
N PRO A 183 9.35 7.79 22.25
CA PRO A 183 8.84 9.06 22.79
C PRO A 183 7.42 8.96 23.35
N CYS A 184 6.55 8.16 22.73
CA CYS A 184 5.19 7.96 23.24
C CYS A 184 5.10 6.93 24.37
N LEU A 185 6.14 6.14 24.62
CA LEU A 185 6.20 5.24 25.79
C LEU A 185 6.67 6.00 27.03
N LEU A 186 7.67 6.87 26.87
CA LEU A 186 8.20 7.68 27.98
C LEU A 186 7.15 8.67 28.52
N GLU A 187 6.36 9.28 27.64
CA GLU A 187 5.24 10.13 28.05
C GLU A 187 4.11 9.35 28.75
N GLU A 188 3.97 8.04 28.54
CA GLU A 188 3.03 7.22 29.32
C GLU A 188 3.55 7.03 30.75
N GLU A 189 4.85 6.77 30.91
CA GLU A 189 5.49 6.52 32.21
C GLU A 189 5.49 7.77 33.10
N GLU A 190 5.78 8.95 32.55
CA GLU A 190 5.79 10.22 33.30
C GLU A 190 4.41 10.58 33.87
N GLU A 191 3.32 10.33 33.13
CA GLU A 191 1.96 10.61 33.62
C GLU A 191 1.46 9.59 34.67
N GLU A 192 1.95 8.34 34.63
CA GLU A 192 1.63 7.35 35.66
C GLU A 192 2.30 7.72 37.00
N GLU A 193 3.54 8.18 36.99
CA GLU A 193 4.25 8.63 38.20
C GLU A 193 3.61 9.88 38.83
N GLU A 194 3.18 10.87 38.04
CA GLU A 194 2.49 12.07 38.57
C GLU A 194 1.12 11.74 39.23
N GLY A 195 0.50 10.62 38.87
CA GLY A 195 -0.78 10.16 39.44
C GLY A 195 -0.65 9.37 40.74
N GLU A 196 0.56 8.96 41.12
CA GLU A 196 0.82 8.14 42.32
C GLU A 196 1.23 8.97 43.56
N ASP A 197 1.46 10.27 43.40
CA ASP A 197 1.88 11.18 44.48
C ASP A 197 0.71 11.86 45.23
N GLU A 198 -0.54 11.52 44.93
CA GLU A 198 -1.74 11.94 45.69
C GLU A 198 -2.37 10.76 46.44
N ASP A 199 -1.82 10.35 47.60
CA ASP A 199 -2.56 9.66 48.69
C ASP A 199 -1.79 9.65 50.03
#